data_AF-A0A969XUM0-F1
#
_entry.id   AF-A0A969XUM0-F1
#
_cell.length_a   1.000
_cell.length_b   1.000
_cell.length_c   1.000
_cell.angle_alpha   90.00
_cell.angle_beta   90.00
_cell.angle_gamma   90.00
#
_symmetry.space_group_name_H-M   'P 1'
#
loop_
_entity.id
_entity.type
_entity.pdbx_description
1 polymer ?
#
loop_
_entity_poly.entity_id
_entity_poly.type
_entity_poly.pdbx_seq_one_letter_code
_entity_poly.pdbx_strand_id
1 'polypeptide(L)' 'MDRTLVINDDELALMDELLHAELDSAYSELRRTRNPSYRGQVEKRRDLIKHLLEAVNRSRQTQAVTSLA' A
#
# COMPACT_ATOMS: atom_id res chain seq x y z
N MET A 1 1.11 -5.16 24.82
CA MET A 1 2.01 -4.21 24.15
C MET A 1 1.19 -3.48 23.12
N ASP A 2 0.87 -2.22 23.39
CA ASP A 2 0.13 -1.36 22.48
C ASP A 2 1.09 -0.94 21.36
N ARG A 3 0.98 -1.57 20.18
CA ARG A 3 1.75 -1.18 19.00
C ARG A 3 0.86 -0.24 18.19
N THR A 4 0.66 0.96 18.72
CA THR A 4 -0.01 2.04 18.01
C THR A 4 0.90 2.45 16.86
N LEU A 5 0.56 2.00 15.65
CA LEU A 5 1.28 2.33 14.43
C LEU A 5 0.96 3.79 14.11
N VAL A 6 1.85 4.72 14.48
CA VAL A 6 1.71 6.14 14.13
C VAL A 6 2.30 6.32 12.74
N ILE A 7 1.47 6.10 11.71
CA ILE A 7 1.80 6.49 10.33
C ILE A 7 1.11 7.82 10.06
N ASN A 8 1.89 8.86 9.76
CA ASN A 8 1.38 10.18 9.41
C ASN A 8 0.93 10.23 7.93
N ASP A 9 0.27 11.33 7.53
CA ASP A 9 -0.28 11.45 6.17
C ASP A 9 0.82 11.48 5.09
N ASP A 10 1.97 12.07 5.39
CA ASP A 10 3.12 12.14 4.47
C ASP A 10 3.75 10.76 4.24
N GLU A 11 3.84 9.94 5.28
CA GLU A 11 4.31 8.55 5.20
C GLU A 11 3.33 7.68 4.41
N LEU A 12 2.02 7.91 4.57
CA LEU A 12 0.99 7.24 3.77
C LEU A 12 1.08 7.62 2.29
N ALA A 13 1.27 8.91 2.00
CA ALA A 13 1.45 9.40 0.64
C ALA A 13 2.75 8.84 0.01
N LEU A 14 3.85 8.83 0.75
CA LEU A 14 5.12 8.26 0.32
C LEU A 14 5.00 6.76 0.02
N MET A 15 4.26 6.01 0.86
CA MET A 15 4.01 4.59 0.60
C MET A 15 3.19 4.36 -0.68
N ASP A 16 2.23 5.23 -0.99
CA ASP A 16 1.46 5.15 -2.23
C ASP A 16 2.31 5.50 -3.46
N GLU A 17 3.20 6.50 -3.36
CA GLU A 17 4.15 6.85 -4.42
C GLU A 17 5.14 5.71 -4.71
N LEU A 18 5.73 5.12 -3.66
CA LEU A 18 6.64 3.97 -3.79
C LEU A 18 5.92 2.77 -4.41
N LEU A 19 4.65 2.55 -4.08
CA LEU A 19 3.84 1.51 -4.70
C LEU A 19 3.66 1.74 -6.20
N HIS A 20 3.35 2.96 -6.62
CA HIS A 20 3.19 3.30 -8.03
C HIS A 20 4.51 3.12 -8.81
N ALA A 21 5.64 3.57 -8.24
CA ALA A 21 6.95 3.39 -8.86
C ALA A 21 7.32 1.91 -9.06
N GLU A 22 7.06 1.06 -8.06
CA GLU A 22 7.33 -0.38 -8.14
C GLU A 22 6.43 -1.06 -9.18
N LEU A 23 5.17 -0.65 -9.28
CA LEU A 23 4.24 -1.12 -10.33
C LEU A 23 4.74 -0.77 -11.72
N ASP A 24 5.16 0.48 -11.94
CA ASP A 24 5.63 0.96 -13.24
C ASP A 24 6.93 0.24 -13.66
N SER A 25 7.83 0.03 -12.70
CA SER A 25 9.04 -0.79 -12.87
C SER A 25 8.67 -2.20 -13.31
N ALA A 26 7.71 -2.84 -12.63
CA ALA A 26 7.35 -4.20 -12.93
C ALA A 26 6.53 -4.36 -14.23
N TYR A 27 5.73 -3.37 -14.62
CA TYR A 27 5.11 -3.31 -15.95
C TYR A 27 6.15 -3.17 -17.06
N SER A 28 7.18 -2.36 -16.83
CA SER A 28 8.31 -2.22 -17.75
C SER A 28 9.05 -3.54 -17.92
N GLU A 29 9.29 -4.26 -16.83
CA GLU A 29 9.95 -5.57 -16.84
C GLU A 29 9.08 -6.66 -17.50
N LEU A 30 7.76 -6.66 -17.26
CA LEU A 30 6.80 -7.52 -17.96
C LEU A 30 6.85 -7.29 -19.47
N ARG A 31 6.89 -6.02 -19.90
CA ARG A 31 6.96 -5.68 -21.33
C ARG A 31 8.28 -6.15 -21.94
N ARG A 32 9.38 -6.07 -21.20
CA ARG A 32 10.72 -6.53 -21.61
C ARG A 32 10.80 -8.05 -21.72
N THR A 33 10.31 -8.77 -20.72
CA THR A 33 10.50 -10.22 -20.58
C THR A 33 9.38 -11.07 -21.17
N ARG A 34 8.20 -10.47 -21.43
CA ARG A 34 6.95 -11.15 -21.81
C ARG A 34 6.56 -12.29 -20.85
N ASN A 35 7.03 -12.26 -19.60
CA ASN A 35 6.75 -13.30 -18.64
C ASN A 35 5.40 -13.05 -17.93
N PRO A 36 4.32 -13.80 -18.25
CA PRO A 36 3.00 -13.57 -17.68
C PRO A 36 2.93 -13.82 -16.17
N SER A 37 3.84 -14.64 -15.61
CA SER A 37 3.89 -14.90 -14.16
C SER A 37 4.31 -13.68 -13.35
N TYR A 38 5.04 -12.75 -13.96
CA TYR A 38 5.47 -11.50 -13.31
C TYR A 38 4.28 -10.57 -13.07
N ARG A 39 3.35 -10.51 -14.04
CA ARG A 39 2.13 -9.70 -13.94
C ARG A 39 1.28 -10.07 -12.72
N GLY A 40 0.99 -11.36 -12.54
CA GLY A 40 0.13 -11.82 -11.44
C GLY A 40 0.75 -11.59 -10.06
N GLN A 41 2.07 -11.68 -9.94
CA GLN A 41 2.77 -11.39 -8.67
C GLN A 41 2.71 -9.91 -8.32
N VAL A 42 2.86 -9.03 -9.31
CA VAL A 42 2.80 -7.58 -9.16
C VAL A 42 1.39 -7.12 -8.79
N GLU A 43 0.37 -7.61 -9.50
CA GLU A 43 -1.03 -7.31 -9.19
C GLU A 43 -1.38 -7.77 -7.76
N LYS A 44 -0.96 -8.97 -7.36
CA LYS A 44 -1.18 -9.49 -6.00
C LYS A 44 -0.49 -8.65 -4.92
N ARG A 45 0.77 -8.22 -5.16
CA ARG A 45 1.50 -7.35 -4.22
C ARG A 45 0.83 -5.98 -4.09
N ARG A 46 0.37 -5.41 -5.21
CA ARG A 46 -0.38 -4.16 -5.22
C ARG A 46 -1.63 -4.25 -4.38
N ASP A 47 -2.45 -5.28 -4.62
CA ASP A 47 -3.72 -5.42 -3.94
C ASP A 47 -3.52 -5.64 -2.44
N LEU A 48 -2.46 -6.36 -2.04
CA LEU A 48 -2.08 -6.50 -0.63
C LEU A 48 -1.69 -5.15 -0.01
N ILE A 49 -0.87 -4.34 -0.68
CA ILE A 49 -0.42 -3.04 -0.15
C ILE A 49 -1.58 -2.06 -0.07
N LYS A 50 -2.45 -2.00 -1.08
CA LYS A 50 -3.70 -1.21 -1.04
C LYS A 50 -4.56 -1.60 0.15
N HIS A 51 -4.74 -2.90 0.38
CA HIS A 51 -5.55 -3.38 1.49
C HIS A 51 -4.94 -3.00 2.85
N LEU A 52 -3.61 -3.05 2.97
CA LEU A 52 -2.90 -2.61 4.18
C LEU A 52 -3.04 -1.10 4.41
N LEU A 53 -2.89 -0.27 3.36
CA LEU A 53 -3.07 1.18 3.46
C LEU A 53 -4.51 1.53 3.87
N GLU A 54 -5.51 0.87 3.29
CA GLU A 54 -6.91 1.02 3.68
C GLU A 54 -7.18 0.58 5.12
N ALA A 55 -6.54 -0.49 5.58
CA ALA A 55 -6.66 -0.96 6.97
C ALA A 55 -6.04 0.04 7.96
N VAL A 56 -4.88 0.61 7.62
CA VAL A 56 -4.23 1.67 8.40
C VAL A 56 -5.12 2.90 8.47
N ASN A 57 -5.64 3.36 7.32
CA ASN A 57 -6.50 4.54 7.27
C ASN A 57 -7.81 4.34 8.07
N ARG A 58 -8.45 3.17 7.94
CA ARG A 58 -9.62 2.80 8.76
C ARG A 58 -9.29 2.79 10.26
N SER A 59 -8.16 2.23 10.65
CA SER A 59 -7.75 2.21 12.06
C SER A 59 -7.56 3.61 12.62
N ARG A 60 -7.02 4.54 11.84
CA ARG A 60 -6.86 5.95 12.24
C ARG A 60 -8.21 6.64 12.42
N GLN A 61 -9.15 6.43 11.49
CA GLN A 61 -10.50 7.01 11.58
C GLN A 61 -11.24 6.52 12.83
N THR A 62 -11.15 5.24 13.16
CA THR A 62 -11.74 4.69 14.38
C THR A 62 -11.14 5.34 15.64
N GLN A 63 -9.83 5.50 15.71
CA GLN A 63 -9.15 6.14 16.85
C GLN A 63 -9.52 7.63 17.00
N ALA A 64 -9.67 8.35 15.88
CA ALA A 64 -10.11 9.75 15.89
C ALA A 64 -11.53 9.89 16.44
N VAL A 65 -12.45 8.99 16.05
CA VAL A 65 -13.84 8.97 16.55
C VAL A 65 -13.89 8.61 18.04
N THR A 66 -13.09 7.65 18.50
CA THR A 66 -13.05 7.26 19.92
C THR A 66 -12.40 8.33 20.82
N SER A 67 -11.49 9.15 20.30
CA SER A 67 -10.92 10.27 21.07
C SER A 67 -11.85 11.49 21.21
N LEU A 68 -12.93 11.54 20.44
CA LEU A 68 -13.92 12.62 20.43
C LEU A 68 -15.21 12.30 21.23
N ALA A 69 -15.37 11.07 21.72
CA ALA A 69 -16.52 10.58 22.48
C ALA A 69 -16.19 10.40 23.96
#